data_AF-A0A3P7IR99-F1
#
_entry.id   AF-A0A3P7IR99-F1
#
_cell.length_a   1.000
_cell.length_b   1.000
_cell.length_c   1.000
_cell.angle_alpha   90.00
_cell.angle_beta   90.00
_cell.angle_gamma   90.00
#
_symmetry.space_group_name_H-M   'P 1'
#
loop_
_entity.id
_entity.type
_entity.pdbx_description
1 polymer ?
#
loop_
_entity_poly.entity_id
_entity_poly.type
_entity_poly.pdbx_seq_one_letter_code
_entity_poly.pdbx_strand_id
1 'polypeptide(L)'
;MDAVPWTVANDYMEHLVQQRMDHDTYGLRPNHRFFQQHPTVNDSLCHLICSGYIQIADDVDTFTADKVIVKNGKSYDCDVFISCTGYTFGFPYLDKKLINIEKHEVPLYKFVFQPDHANLAVIGMIQPIGSIVPISELQVKQRAGCQRDD
;
A
#
# COMPACT_ATOMS: atom_id res chain seq x y z
N MET A 1 8.18 -17.16 -10.51
CA MET A 1 6.70 -17.24 -10.58
C MET A 1 6.28 -17.67 -12.00
N ASP A 2 7.12 -18.43 -12.69
CA ASP A 2 7.02 -18.58 -14.15
C ASP A 2 6.33 -19.89 -14.58
N ALA A 3 5.94 -20.71 -13.60
CA ALA A 3 5.29 -22.00 -13.84
C ALA A 3 3.76 -21.91 -13.93
N VAL A 4 3.15 -20.82 -13.43
CA VAL A 4 1.68 -20.67 -13.35
C VAL A 4 1.28 -19.36 -14.03
N PRO A 5 0.30 -19.38 -14.97
CA PRO A 5 -0.24 -18.17 -15.55
C PRO A 5 -0.78 -17.21 -14.48
N TRP A 6 -0.51 -15.92 -14.65
CA TRP A 6 -0.91 -14.89 -13.69
C TRP A 6 -2.41 -14.87 -13.40
N THR A 7 -3.24 -15.15 -14.41
CA THR A 7 -4.70 -15.26 -14.26
C THR A 7 -5.08 -16.33 -13.26
N VAL A 8 -4.54 -17.54 -13.41
CA VAL A 8 -4.78 -18.70 -12.53
C VAL A 8 -4.31 -18.42 -11.11
N ALA A 9 -3.14 -17.79 -10.95
CA ALA A 9 -2.64 -17.42 -9.63
C ALA A 9 -3.57 -16.42 -8.92
N ASN A 10 -4.08 -15.42 -9.64
CA ASN A 10 -5.05 -14.47 -9.09
C ASN A 10 -6.39 -15.17 -8.78
N ASP A 11 -6.93 -15.98 -9.68
CA ASP A 11 -8.20 -16.70 -9.45
C ASP A 11 -8.13 -17.58 -8.22
N TYR A 12 -7.01 -18.28 -8.04
CA TYR A 12 -6.77 -19.11 -6.86
C TYR A 12 -6.76 -18.28 -5.57
N MET A 13 -6.03 -17.17 -5.54
CA MET A 13 -5.97 -16.30 -4.36
C MET A 13 -7.31 -15.62 -4.07
N GLU A 14 -7.98 -15.09 -5.09
CA GLU A 14 -9.30 -14.48 -4.93
C GLU A 14 -10.31 -15.49 -4.39
N HIS A 15 -10.30 -16.73 -4.90
CA HIS A 15 -11.16 -17.78 -4.38
C HIS A 15 -10.89 -18.08 -2.90
N LEU A 16 -9.62 -18.21 -2.49
CA LEU A 16 -9.26 -18.46 -1.10
C LEU A 16 -9.70 -17.34 -0.15
N VAL A 17 -9.56 -16.09 -0.58
CA VAL A 17 -9.90 -14.92 0.25
C VAL A 17 -11.42 -14.75 0.32
N GLN A 18 -12.14 -15.03 -0.78
CA GLN A 18 -13.61 -15.03 -0.81
C GLN A 18 -14.20 -16.10 0.12
N GLN A 19 -13.57 -17.26 0.26
CA GLN A 19 -14.03 -18.30 1.19
C GLN A 19 -14.02 -17.86 2.66
N ARG A 20 -13.14 -16.92 3.04
CA ARG A 20 -13.10 -16.37 4.40
C ARG A 20 -14.11 -15.25 4.61
N MET A 21 -14.26 -14.39 3.61
CA MET A 21 -15.14 -13.23 3.64
C MET A 21 -15.69 -13.01 2.24
N ASP A 22 -17.02 -13.00 2.11
CA ASP A 22 -17.67 -12.69 0.84
C ASP A 22 -17.63 -11.16 0.59
N HIS A 23 -16.62 -10.72 -0.16
CA HIS A 23 -16.35 -9.31 -0.40
C HIS A 23 -17.48 -8.63 -1.19
N ASP A 24 -18.26 -9.39 -1.97
CA ASP A 24 -19.40 -8.85 -2.72
C ASP A 24 -20.56 -8.51 -1.78
N THR A 25 -20.86 -9.41 -0.84
CA THR A 25 -21.90 -9.20 0.19
C THR A 25 -21.56 -8.04 1.13
N TYR A 26 -20.28 -7.88 1.50
CA TYR A 26 -19.84 -6.78 2.37
C TYR A 26 -19.53 -5.47 1.64
N GLY A 27 -19.63 -5.43 0.30
CA GLY A 27 -19.32 -4.23 -0.49
C GLY A 27 -17.83 -3.84 -0.50
N LEU A 28 -16.93 -4.81 -0.31
CA LEU A 28 -15.47 -4.62 -0.30
C LEU A 28 -14.77 -5.14 -1.56
N ARG A 29 -15.53 -5.55 -2.59
CA ARG A 29 -14.96 -6.07 -3.84
C ARG A 29 -14.13 -4.98 -4.54
N PRO A 30 -12.81 -5.17 -4.72
CA PRO A 30 -11.97 -4.17 -5.39
C PRO A 30 -12.11 -4.22 -6.92
N ASN A 31 -11.84 -3.09 -7.58
CA ASN A 31 -11.81 -2.96 -9.05
C ASN A 31 -10.48 -3.41 -9.68
N HIS A 32 -9.71 -4.25 -9.00
CA HIS A 32 -8.41 -4.76 -9.42
C HIS A 32 -8.24 -6.21 -8.99
N ARG A 33 -7.25 -6.90 -9.56
CA ARG A 33 -6.91 -8.30 -9.24
C ARG A 33 -6.08 -8.39 -7.97
N PHE A 34 -6.07 -9.57 -7.34
CA PHE A 34 -5.45 -9.76 -6.02
C PHE A 34 -4.00 -9.28 -5.92
N PHE A 35 -3.13 -9.66 -6.86
CA PHE A 35 -1.70 -9.34 -6.79
C PHE A 35 -1.33 -7.95 -7.32
N GLN A 36 -2.30 -7.10 -7.68
CA GLN A 36 -2.04 -5.75 -8.17
C GLN A 36 -1.86 -4.73 -7.04
N GLN A 37 -2.32 -5.06 -5.83
CA GLN A 37 -2.24 -4.18 -4.67
C GLN A 37 -2.05 -4.98 -3.38
N HIS A 38 -1.48 -4.35 -2.35
CA HIS A 38 -1.34 -4.98 -1.04
C HIS A 38 -2.71 -5.23 -0.39
N PRO A 39 -2.96 -6.43 0.13
CA PRO A 39 -4.18 -6.72 0.87
C PRO A 39 -4.14 -6.09 2.26
N THR A 40 -5.30 -5.65 2.76
CA THR A 40 -5.47 -5.26 4.16
C THR A 40 -5.56 -6.49 5.05
N VAL A 41 -4.84 -6.50 6.17
CA VAL A 41 -4.90 -7.56 7.17
C VAL A 41 -5.62 -7.01 8.40
N ASN A 42 -6.79 -7.57 8.71
CA ASN A 42 -7.58 -7.19 9.88
C ASN A 42 -8.49 -8.35 10.31
N ASP A 43 -8.37 -8.79 11.57
CA ASP A 43 -9.16 -9.92 12.09
C ASP A 43 -10.58 -9.52 12.52
N SER A 44 -10.81 -8.25 12.85
CA SER A 44 -12.07 -7.76 13.44
C SER A 44 -13.01 -7.10 12.43
N LEU A 45 -12.51 -6.68 11.26
CA LEU A 45 -13.25 -5.88 10.29
C LEU A 45 -14.56 -6.58 9.87
N CYS A 46 -14.50 -7.85 9.51
CA CYS A 46 -15.68 -8.62 9.09
C CYS A 46 -16.75 -8.63 10.17
N HIS A 47 -16.35 -8.89 11.41
CA HIS A 47 -17.25 -8.95 12.56
C HIS A 47 -17.92 -7.60 12.84
N LEU A 48 -17.17 -6.50 12.72
CA LEU A 48 -17.66 -5.15 12.95
C LEU A 48 -18.63 -4.69 11.86
N ILE A 49 -18.44 -5.15 10.62
CA ILE A 49 -19.40 -4.90 9.53
C ILE A 49 -20.67 -5.72 9.77
N CYS A 50 -20.56 -7.01 10.09
CA CYS A 50 -21.72 -7.87 10.37
C CYS A 50 -22.59 -7.38 11.53
N SER A 51 -21.97 -6.81 12.56
CA SER A 51 -22.67 -6.32 13.75
C SER A 51 -23.24 -4.91 13.56
N GLY A 52 -22.96 -4.24 12.44
CA GLY A 52 -23.47 -2.91 12.12
C GLY A 52 -22.69 -1.75 12.75
N TYR A 53 -21.57 -2.03 13.43
CA TYR A 53 -20.68 -0.99 13.97
C TYR A 53 -19.91 -0.25 12.87
N ILE A 54 -19.61 -0.93 11.76
CA ILE A 54 -18.99 -0.33 10.57
C ILE A 54 -19.96 -0.44 9.40
N GLN A 55 -20.22 0.69 8.75
CA GLN A 55 -20.96 0.75 7.50
C GLN A 55 -20.00 1.12 6.38
N ILE A 56 -19.97 0.30 5.33
CA ILE A 56 -19.19 0.60 4.12
C ILE A 56 -19.95 1.63 3.30
N ALA A 57 -19.26 2.70 2.91
CA ALA A 57 -19.80 3.79 2.11
C ALA A 57 -18.97 3.98 0.84
N ASP A 58 -19.57 4.64 -0.13
CA ASP A 58 -18.88 5.06 -1.35
C ASP A 58 -17.94 6.24 -1.04
N ASP A 59 -17.14 6.62 -2.03
CA ASP A 59 -16.20 7.73 -1.91
C ASP A 59 -16.91 9.05 -1.60
N VAL A 60 -16.22 9.93 -0.87
CA VAL A 60 -16.79 11.21 -0.44
C VAL A 60 -16.91 12.15 -1.63
N ASP A 61 -18.08 12.79 -1.76
CA ASP A 61 -18.33 13.82 -2.78
C ASP A 61 -18.19 15.22 -2.17
N THR A 62 -18.93 15.51 -1.10
CA THR A 62 -18.86 16.80 -0.44
C THR A 62 -19.23 16.73 1.05
N PHE A 63 -18.84 17.77 1.79
CA PHE A 63 -19.15 17.95 3.20
C PHE A 63 -20.15 19.08 3.38
N THR A 64 -21.11 18.89 4.28
CA THR A 64 -21.92 19.98 4.84
C THR A 64 -21.41 20.34 6.23
N ALA A 65 -22.12 21.20 6.96
CA ALA A 65 -21.73 21.59 8.31
C ALA A 65 -21.67 20.41 9.30
N ASP A 66 -22.52 19.39 9.10
CA ASP A 66 -22.79 18.30 10.03
C ASP A 66 -22.85 16.91 9.35
N LYS A 67 -22.74 16.84 8.03
CA LYS A 67 -22.88 15.59 7.26
C LYS A 67 -21.83 15.42 6.18
N VAL A 68 -21.62 14.16 5.81
CA VAL A 68 -20.84 13.75 4.64
C VAL A 68 -21.80 13.23 3.57
N ILE A 69 -21.70 13.78 2.37
CA ILE A 69 -22.42 13.29 1.18
C ILE A 69 -21.43 12.47 0.36
N VAL A 70 -21.81 11.23 0.05
CA VAL A 70 -21.00 10.32 -0.76
C VAL A 70 -21.51 10.29 -2.20
N LYS A 71 -20.69 9.80 -3.14
CA LYS A 71 -20.97 9.83 -4.59
C LYS A 71 -22.29 9.18 -5.02
N ASN A 72 -22.80 8.23 -4.25
CA ASN A 72 -24.10 7.60 -4.50
C ASN A 72 -25.31 8.43 -3.99
N GLY A 73 -25.08 9.64 -3.47
CA GLY A 73 -26.10 10.58 -3.00
C GLY A 73 -26.58 10.35 -1.55
N LYS A 74 -26.10 9.29 -0.87
CA LYS A 74 -26.40 9.08 0.55
C LYS A 74 -25.69 10.13 1.42
N SER A 75 -26.30 10.47 2.54
CA SER A 75 -25.71 11.35 3.55
C SER A 75 -25.59 10.63 4.90
N TYR A 76 -24.52 10.96 5.62
CA TYR A 76 -24.21 10.42 6.95
C TYR A 76 -23.88 11.56 7.90
N ASP A 77 -24.45 11.53 9.11
CA ASP A 77 -24.08 12.46 10.17
C ASP A 77 -22.64 12.19 10.61
N CYS A 78 -21.83 13.23 10.78
CA CYS A 78 -20.40 13.09 11.02
C CYS A 78 -19.87 14.14 11.99
N ASP A 79 -19.55 13.71 13.20
CA ASP A 79 -18.89 14.56 14.20
C ASP A 79 -17.36 14.65 13.98
N VAL A 80 -16.75 13.56 13.50
CA VAL A 80 -15.30 13.42 13.35
C VAL A 80 -14.97 12.76 12.01
N PHE A 81 -14.17 13.46 11.20
CA PHE A 81 -13.62 12.92 9.97
C PHE A 81 -12.14 12.56 10.16
N ILE A 82 -11.79 11.30 9.91
CA ILE A 82 -10.42 10.79 10.01
C ILE A 82 -9.93 10.41 8.62
N SER A 83 -8.90 11.09 8.12
CA SER A 83 -8.28 10.77 6.83
C SER A 83 -7.20 9.70 6.99
N CYS A 84 -7.42 8.54 6.38
CA CYS A 84 -6.49 7.41 6.35
C CYS A 84 -5.90 7.20 4.95
N THR A 85 -5.62 8.28 4.20
CA THR A 85 -5.17 8.23 2.78
C THR A 85 -3.68 7.93 2.59
N GLY A 86 -2.98 7.49 3.65
CA GLY A 86 -1.56 7.12 3.60
C GLY A 86 -0.61 8.30 3.75
N TYR A 87 0.62 8.11 3.28
CA TYR A 87 1.72 9.07 3.46
C TYR A 87 2.44 9.34 2.14
N THR A 88 2.98 10.55 2.01
CA THR A 88 4.04 10.86 1.06
C THR A 88 5.40 10.79 1.76
N PHE A 89 6.48 10.70 1.00
CA PHE A 89 7.83 10.61 1.54
C PHE A 89 8.77 11.59 0.85
N GLY A 90 9.83 11.99 1.55
CA GLY A 90 10.80 12.96 1.06
C GLY A 90 12.06 13.04 1.94
N PHE A 91 13.13 13.57 1.37
CA PHE A 91 14.42 13.77 2.04
C PHE A 91 14.75 15.27 2.14
N PRO A 92 14.17 16.02 3.12
CA PRO A 92 14.29 17.48 3.16
C PRO A 92 15.71 17.99 3.42
N TYR A 93 16.59 17.12 3.92
CA TYR A 93 18.01 17.38 4.19
C TYR A 93 18.93 17.05 3.01
N LEU A 94 18.40 16.43 1.95
CA LEU A 94 19.19 15.98 0.81
C LEU A 94 18.93 16.90 -0.40
N ASP A 95 19.98 17.23 -1.14
CA ASP A 95 19.81 17.96 -2.40
C ASP A 95 18.98 17.12 -3.38
N LYS A 96 17.98 17.73 -4.00
CA LYS A 96 17.13 17.10 -5.03
C LYS A 96 17.94 16.60 -6.21
N LYS A 97 19.15 17.15 -6.45
CA LYS A 97 20.09 16.62 -7.46
C LYS A 97 20.59 15.22 -7.15
N LEU A 98 20.63 14.81 -5.88
CA LEU A 98 21.09 13.49 -5.45
C LEU A 98 19.96 12.46 -5.55
N ILE A 99 18.79 12.81 -5.00
CA ILE A 99 17.57 11.99 -5.09
C ILE A 99 16.41 12.94 -5.38
N ASN A 100 15.90 12.88 -6.60
CA ASN A 100 14.69 13.59 -6.99
C ASN A 100 13.51 12.63 -6.90
N ILE A 101 12.54 12.92 -6.04
CA ILE A 101 11.30 12.15 -5.92
C ILE A 101 10.23 12.87 -6.73
N GLU A 102 9.83 12.27 -7.85
CA GLU A 102 8.75 12.79 -8.70
C GLU A 102 7.68 11.72 -8.84
N LYS A 103 6.41 12.10 -8.68
CA LYS A 103 5.25 11.20 -8.83
C LYS A 103 5.35 9.91 -8.00
N HIS A 104 5.91 9.98 -6.79
CA HIS A 104 6.16 8.84 -5.90
C HIS A 104 7.17 7.80 -6.44
N GLU A 105 7.90 8.12 -7.51
CA GLU A 105 9.01 7.33 -7.99
C GLU A 105 10.33 7.86 -7.44
N VAL A 106 11.22 6.93 -7.09
CA VAL A 106 12.57 7.24 -6.62
C VAL A 106 13.54 6.57 -7.57
N PRO A 107 14.48 7.31 -8.19
CA PRO A 107 15.38 6.77 -9.20
C PRO A 107 16.53 5.96 -8.59
N LEU A 108 16.22 4.98 -7.73
CA LEU A 108 17.19 4.13 -7.05
C LEU A 108 17.27 2.76 -7.72
N TYR A 109 18.48 2.30 -8.02
CA TYR A 109 18.69 0.93 -8.44
C TYR A 109 18.32 -0.04 -7.31
N LYS A 110 17.38 -0.95 -7.61
CA LYS A 110 16.78 -1.90 -6.65
C LYS A 110 16.22 -1.25 -5.38
N PHE A 111 15.79 0.02 -5.47
CA PHE A 111 15.35 0.80 -4.32
C PHE A 111 16.41 1.01 -3.22
N VAL A 112 17.70 0.91 -3.58
CA VAL A 112 18.82 1.05 -2.63
C VAL A 112 19.84 2.08 -3.09
N PHE A 113 20.41 1.91 -4.28
CA PHE A 113 21.60 2.67 -4.68
C PHE A 113 21.25 3.80 -5.62
N GLN A 114 21.91 4.96 -5.45
CA GLN A 114 21.82 6.01 -6.45
C GLN A 114 22.76 5.70 -7.62
N PRO A 115 22.27 5.57 -8.87
CA PRO A 115 23.10 5.13 -10.01
C PRO A 115 24.35 5.98 -10.25
N ASP A 116 24.25 7.30 -10.05
CA ASP A 116 25.36 8.24 -10.31
C ASP A 116 26.26 8.49 -9.09
N HIS A 117 25.87 7.97 -7.91
CA HIS A 117 26.55 8.24 -6.65
C HIS A 117 26.70 6.96 -5.82
N ALA A 118 27.77 6.20 -6.07
CA ALA A 118 28.07 4.93 -5.38
C ALA A 118 28.18 5.05 -3.84
N ASN A 119 28.47 6.24 -3.34
CA ASN A 119 28.59 6.51 -1.89
C ASN A 119 27.24 6.75 -1.19
N LEU A 120 26.14 6.85 -1.93
CA LEU A 120 24.80 7.10 -1.40
C LEU A 120 23.92 5.86 -1.55
N ALA A 121 23.32 5.44 -0.44
CA ALA A 121 22.33 4.36 -0.42
C ALA A 121 21.18 4.71 0.52
N VAL A 122 19.98 4.28 0.14
CA VAL A 122 18.76 4.38 0.95
C VAL A 122 18.35 2.97 1.36
N ILE A 123 18.14 2.76 2.64
CA ILE A 123 17.73 1.46 3.19
C ILE A 123 16.27 1.54 3.62
N GLY A 124 15.49 0.50 3.32
CA GLY A 124 14.09 0.41 3.69
C GLY A 124 13.13 1.19 2.79
N MET A 125 13.58 1.69 1.63
CA MET A 125 12.71 2.37 0.67
C MET A 125 11.94 1.37 -0.22
N ILE A 126 11.24 0.42 0.40
CA ILE A 126 10.48 -0.61 -0.32
C ILE A 126 9.29 -1.07 0.52
N GLN A 127 8.19 -1.41 -0.16
CA GLN A 127 7.00 -2.01 0.45
C GLN A 127 6.83 -3.45 -0.04
N PRO A 128 7.46 -4.43 0.66
CA PRO A 128 7.36 -5.82 0.28
C PRO A 128 6.06 -6.46 0.78
N ILE A 129 5.69 -7.58 0.18
CA ILE A 129 4.71 -8.49 0.78
C ILE A 129 5.43 -9.24 1.91
N GLY A 130 5.23 -8.80 3.15
CA GLY A 130 5.82 -9.39 4.35
C GLY A 130 6.62 -8.39 5.18
N SER A 131 7.55 -8.90 5.99
CA SER A 131 8.35 -8.06 6.89
C SER A 131 9.45 -7.30 6.14
N ILE A 132 9.54 -5.99 6.38
CA ILE A 132 10.61 -5.14 5.87
C ILE A 132 11.97 -5.39 6.55
N VAL A 133 11.96 -5.87 7.80
CA VAL A 133 13.18 -6.05 8.61
C VAL A 133 14.23 -6.94 7.95
N PRO A 134 13.92 -8.19 7.52
CA PRO A 134 14.92 -9.04 6.86
C PRO A 134 15.37 -8.49 5.51
N ILE A 135 14.51 -7.73 4.82
CA ILE A 135 14.85 -7.11 3.54
C ILE A 135 15.85 -5.98 3.76
N SER A 136 15.59 -5.11 4.74
CA SER A 136 16.53 -4.05 5.13
C SER A 136 17.89 -4.60 5.57
N GLU A 137 17.90 -5.73 6.30
CA GLU A 137 19.15 -6.41 6.67
C GLU A 137 19.97 -6.84 5.43
N LEU A 138 19.31 -7.42 4.43
CA LEU A 138 19.95 -7.80 3.17
C LEU A 138 20.43 -6.58 2.37
N GLN A 139 19.66 -5.49 2.35
CA GLN A 139 20.06 -4.24 1.70
C GLN A 139 21.34 -3.67 2.33
N VAL A 140 21.47 -3.70 3.66
CA VAL A 140 22.68 -3.27 4.37
C VAL A 140 23.86 -4.18 4.04
N LYS A 141 23.67 -5.51 4.06
CA LYS A 141 24.72 -6.47 3.69
C LYS A 141 25.22 -6.26 2.27
N GLN A 142 24.30 -6.01 1.32
CA GLN A 142 24.65 -5.70 -0.06
C GLN A 142 25.46 -4.41 -0.17
N ARG A 143 25.05 -3.33 0.52
CA ARG A 143 25.80 -2.06 0.54
C ARG A 143 27.22 -2.23 1.11
N ALA A 144 27.35 -2.98 2.20
CA ALA A 144 28.64 -3.26 2.83
C ALA A 144 29.54 -4.19 2.00
N GLY A 145 28.97 -4.96 1.07
CA GLY A 145 29.71 -5.72 0.07
C GLY A 145 30.31 -4.80 -0.99
N CYS A 146 29.48 -3.97 -1.63
CA CYS A 146 29.94 -3.06 -2.68
C CYS A 146 31.06 -2.11 -2.20
N GLN A 147 31.03 -1.65 -0.95
CA GLN A 147 32.08 -0.75 -0.44
C GLN A 147 33.45 -1.41 -0.23
N ARG A 148 33.55 -2.74 -0.28
CA ARG A 148 34.84 -3.45 -0.18
C ARG A 148 35.47 -3.72 -1.54
N ASP A 149 34.70 -3.59 -2.61
CA ASP A 149 35.13 -3.83 -3.99
C ASP A 149 35.59 -2.53 -4.68
N ASP A 150 35.41 -1.38 -4.03
CA ASP A 150 35.85 -0.03 -4.42
C ASP A 150 37.21 0.34 -3.76
#